data_AF-A0A6J6GGD0-F1
#
_entry.id   AF-A0A6J6GGD0-F1
#
_cell.length_a   1.000
_cell.length_b   1.000
_cell.length_c   1.000
_cell.angle_alpha   90.00
_cell.angle_beta   90.00
_cell.angle_gamma   90.00
#
_symmetry.space_group_name_H-M   'P 1'
#
loop_
_entity.id
_entity.type
_entity.pdbx_description
1 polymer ?
#
loop_
_entity_poly.entity_id
_entity_poly.type
_entity_poly.pdbx_seq_one_letter_code
_entity_poly.pdbx_strand_id
1 'polypeptide(L)'
;MDLGDIEIGILPKIGTEQRLTRVWGRTVALGWTLIAVAMITVGASSQVIGRPMIWIDDQRFGAVTLIMLVAATFAPVIALVTWSLLAGPWVPFLSLLVTGELILWAALDRHNSPGGALVTIFLAIAALLLSVASFGGRYRLSKVESSIIASN
;
A
#
# COMPACT_ATOMS: atom_id res chain seq x y z
N MET A 1 22.61 -35.86 12.54
CA MET A 1 22.24 -35.13 11.32
C MET A 1 21.31 -34.03 11.74
N ASP A 2 21.87 -32.84 11.82
CA ASP A 2 21.22 -31.62 12.27
C ASP A 2 20.45 -31.03 11.09
N LEU A 3 19.13 -30.88 11.23
CA LEU A 3 18.21 -30.43 10.17
C LEU A 3 17.88 -28.93 10.31
N GLY A 4 18.65 -28.19 11.11
CA GLY A 4 18.43 -26.77 11.40
C GLY A 4 18.79 -25.79 10.28
N ASP A 5 19.53 -26.25 9.25
CA ASP A 5 20.15 -25.38 8.24
C ASP A 5 19.46 -25.45 6.86
N ILE A 6 18.19 -25.85 6.80
CA ILE A 6 17.41 -25.74 5.55
C ILE A 6 16.90 -24.30 5.41
N GLU A 7 17.82 -23.47 4.91
CA GLU A 7 17.61 -22.33 4.03
C GLU A 7 16.15 -21.86 3.85
N ILE A 8 15.69 -21.02 4.77
CA ILE A 8 14.86 -19.86 4.39
C ILE A 8 15.84 -18.71 4.09
N GLY A 9 16.74 -18.96 3.13
CA GLY A 9 17.77 -18.02 2.65
C GLY A 9 17.26 -16.97 1.65
N ILE A 10 15.95 -16.93 1.40
CA ILE A 10 15.30 -16.04 0.41
C ILE A 10 14.56 -14.87 1.10
N LEU A 11 14.86 -14.59 2.36
CA LEU A 11 14.44 -13.32 2.97
C LEU A 11 15.68 -12.45 3.19
N PRO A 12 15.83 -11.34 2.44
CA PRO A 12 16.97 -10.46 2.66
C PRO A 12 16.96 -10.01 4.12
N LYS A 13 18.02 -10.33 4.89
CA LYS A 13 18.29 -9.84 6.26
C LYS A 13 18.22 -8.29 6.37
N ILE A 14 18.16 -7.60 5.23
CA ILE A 14 17.97 -6.17 5.04
C ILE A 14 16.68 -5.65 5.71
N GLY A 15 15.62 -6.47 5.79
CA GLY A 15 14.34 -6.06 6.37
C GLY A 15 14.36 -5.93 7.90
N THR A 16 15.05 -6.82 8.61
CA THR A 16 14.98 -6.90 10.08
C THR A 16 15.71 -5.77 10.81
N GLU A 17 16.73 -5.17 10.20
CA GLU A 17 17.54 -4.13 10.83
C GLU A 17 17.07 -2.69 10.56
N GLN A 18 16.12 -2.51 9.64
CA GLN A 18 15.65 -1.20 9.20
C GLN A 18 14.18 -1.01 9.55
N ARG A 19 13.87 0.03 10.32
CA ARG A 19 12.49 0.41 10.65
C ARG A 19 12.18 1.82 10.19
N LEU A 20 10.89 2.09 9.94
CA LEU A 20 10.42 3.45 9.67
C LEU A 20 10.42 4.27 10.97
N THR A 21 10.86 5.53 10.94
CA THR A 21 10.68 6.40 12.12
C THR A 21 9.19 6.57 12.42
N ARG A 22 8.81 6.74 13.70
CA ARG A 22 7.40 6.91 14.08
C ARG A 22 6.74 8.09 13.36
N VAL A 23 7.48 9.17 13.12
CA VAL A 23 6.99 10.34 12.37
C VAL A 23 6.73 9.96 10.91
N TRP A 24 7.69 9.30 10.25
CA TRP A 24 7.51 8.84 8.88
C TRP A 24 6.39 7.81 8.74
N GLY A 25 6.21 6.94 9.74
CA GLY A 25 5.13 5.93 9.76
C GLY A 25 3.76 6.59 9.76
N ARG A 26 3.60 7.71 10.48
CA ARG A 26 2.38 8.53 10.45
C ARG A 26 2.21 9.23 9.11
N THR A 27 3.27 9.81 8.54
CA THR A 27 3.19 10.47 7.21
C THR A 27 2.75 9.51 6.12
N VAL A 28 3.33 8.31 6.07
CA VAL A 28 2.96 7.27 5.10
C VAL A 28 1.53 6.78 5.34
N ALA A 29 1.13 6.56 6.59
CA ALA A 29 -0.24 6.20 6.93
C ALA A 29 -1.27 7.26 6.50
N LEU A 30 -0.96 8.55 6.72
CA LEU A 30 -1.81 9.67 6.29
C LEU A 30 -1.92 9.73 4.76
N GLY A 31 -0.80 9.58 4.06
CA GLY A 31 -0.78 9.59 2.59
C GLY A 31 -1.65 8.48 1.99
N TRP A 32 -1.52 7.25 2.51
CA TRP A 32 -2.35 6.12 2.07
C TRP A 32 -3.82 6.28 2.46
N THR A 33 -4.12 6.88 3.61
CA THR A 33 -5.50 7.21 3.99
C THR A 33 -6.12 8.21 3.03
N LEU A 34 -5.38 9.26 2.63
CA LEU A 34 -5.87 10.23 1.64
C LEU A 34 -6.11 9.59 0.27
N ILE A 35 -5.24 8.67 -0.16
CA ILE A 35 -5.43 7.89 -1.39
C ILE A 35 -6.71 7.05 -1.30
N ALA A 36 -6.96 6.38 -0.16
CA ALA A 36 -8.18 5.59 0.06
C ALA A 36 -9.45 6.46 -0.04
N VAL A 37 -9.45 7.64 0.59
CA VAL A 37 -10.57 8.58 0.51
C VAL A 37 -10.79 9.05 -0.92
N ALA A 38 -9.72 9.35 -1.66
CA ALA A 38 -9.81 9.71 -3.06
C ALA A 38 -10.43 8.58 -3.90
N MET A 39 -10.01 7.33 -3.69
CA MET A 39 -10.59 6.17 -4.36
C MET A 39 -12.08 6.00 -4.08
N ILE A 40 -12.50 6.14 -2.81
CA ILE A 40 -13.92 6.07 -2.43
C ILE A 40 -14.71 7.15 -3.17
N THR A 41 -14.17 8.37 -3.23
CA THR A 41 -14.81 9.51 -3.91
C THR A 41 -14.95 9.26 -5.41
N VAL A 42 -13.91 8.72 -6.06
CA VAL A 42 -13.94 8.36 -7.48
C VAL A 42 -14.93 7.22 -7.72
N GLY A 43 -14.93 6.18 -6.89
CA GLY A 43 -15.88 5.07 -6.96
C GLY A 43 -17.33 5.55 -6.85
N ALA A 44 -17.64 6.37 -5.83
CA ALA A 44 -18.96 6.95 -5.65
C ALA A 44 -19.38 7.84 -6.83
N SER A 45 -18.45 8.67 -7.33
CA SER A 45 -18.72 9.54 -8.49
C SER A 45 -18.95 8.72 -9.78
N SER A 46 -18.20 7.63 -9.97
CA SER A 46 -18.33 6.74 -11.13
C SER A 46 -19.70 6.06 -11.17
N GLN A 47 -20.25 5.73 -9.99
CA GLN A 47 -21.59 5.17 -9.82
C GLN A 47 -22.68 6.18 -10.20
N VAL A 48 -22.56 7.43 -9.76
CA VAL A 48 -23.51 8.50 -10.10
C VAL A 48 -23.54 8.79 -11.62
N ILE A 49 -22.38 8.68 -12.29
CA ILE A 49 -22.26 8.91 -13.74
C ILE A 49 -22.74 7.69 -14.55
N GLY A 50 -23.01 6.55 -13.91
CA GLY A 50 -23.42 5.31 -14.59
C GLY A 50 -22.28 4.64 -15.36
N ARG A 51 -21.02 4.93 -15.00
CA ARG A 51 -19.82 4.25 -15.50
C ARG A 51 -18.98 3.74 -14.34
N PRO A 52 -19.50 2.76 -13.58
CA PRO A 52 -18.86 2.28 -12.36
C PRO A 52 -17.46 1.73 -12.65
N MET A 53 -16.55 1.90 -11.69
CA MET A 53 -15.25 1.24 -11.72
C MET A 53 -15.42 -0.26 -11.53
N ILE A 54 -14.53 -1.07 -12.13
CA ILE A 54 -14.65 -2.53 -12.15
C ILE A 54 -14.80 -3.14 -10.75
N TRP A 55 -14.17 -2.56 -9.74
CA TRP A 55 -14.18 -3.06 -8.37
C TRP A 55 -15.46 -2.71 -7.59
N ILE A 56 -16.33 -1.84 -8.14
CA ILE A 56 -17.62 -1.46 -7.55
C ILE A 56 -18.79 -1.61 -8.52
N ASP A 57 -18.59 -2.28 -9.67
CA ASP A 57 -19.58 -2.42 -10.74
C ASP A 57 -20.69 -3.42 -10.37
N ASP A 58 -21.79 -2.90 -9.84
CA ASP A 58 -23.00 -3.62 -9.44
C ASP A 58 -23.91 -3.99 -10.60
N GLN A 59 -23.69 -3.39 -11.78
CA GLN A 59 -24.39 -3.77 -13.00
C GLN A 59 -23.80 -5.06 -13.59
N ARG A 60 -22.48 -5.24 -13.45
CA ARG A 60 -21.76 -6.38 -14.02
C ARG A 60 -21.59 -7.55 -13.06
N PHE A 61 -21.43 -7.30 -11.77
CA PHE A 61 -21.11 -8.33 -10.78
C PHE A 61 -22.18 -8.50 -9.72
N GLY A 62 -22.42 -9.75 -9.31
CA GLY A 62 -23.28 -10.03 -8.15
C GLY A 62 -22.64 -9.62 -6.82
N ALA A 63 -23.45 -9.50 -5.77
CA ALA A 63 -23.06 -8.94 -4.47
C ALA A 63 -21.81 -9.58 -3.85
N VAL A 64 -21.66 -10.91 -3.91
CA VAL A 64 -20.50 -11.63 -3.34
C VAL A 64 -19.21 -11.23 -4.05
N THR A 65 -19.21 -11.22 -5.38
CA THR A 65 -18.05 -10.81 -6.18
C THR A 65 -17.69 -9.35 -5.93
N LEU A 66 -18.70 -8.50 -5.77
CA LEU A 66 -18.50 -7.07 -5.50
C LEU A 66 -17.89 -6.83 -4.12
N ILE A 67 -18.35 -7.56 -3.09
CA ILE A 67 -17.73 -7.54 -1.76
C ILE A 67 -16.27 -7.98 -1.84
N MET A 68 -15.98 -9.05 -2.59
CA MET A 68 -14.60 -9.55 -2.77
C MET A 68 -13.71 -8.54 -3.50
N LEU A 69 -14.23 -7.84 -4.50
CA LEU A 69 -13.50 -6.80 -5.23
C LEU A 69 -13.23 -5.57 -4.37
N VAL A 70 -14.24 -5.07 -3.65
CA VAL A 70 -14.07 -3.96 -2.69
C VAL A 70 -13.08 -4.35 -1.59
N ALA A 71 -13.19 -5.56 -1.05
CA ALA A 71 -12.25 -6.06 -0.07
C ALA A 71 -10.83 -6.18 -0.66
N ALA A 72 -10.68 -6.67 -1.89
CA ALA A 72 -9.40 -6.72 -2.58
C ALA A 72 -8.79 -5.32 -2.76
N THR A 73 -9.61 -4.31 -3.05
CA THR A 73 -9.17 -2.91 -3.21
C THR A 73 -8.74 -2.26 -1.89
N PHE A 74 -9.50 -2.44 -0.81
CA PHE A 74 -9.27 -1.69 0.43
C PHE A 74 -8.50 -2.46 1.51
N ALA A 75 -8.56 -3.80 1.55
CA ALA A 75 -7.85 -4.56 2.57
C ALA A 75 -6.32 -4.37 2.51
N PRO A 76 -5.65 -4.35 1.33
CA PRO A 76 -4.22 -4.08 1.25
C PRO A 76 -3.86 -2.66 1.73
N VAL A 77 -4.70 -1.67 1.42
CA VAL A 77 -4.52 -0.29 1.87
C VAL A 77 -4.65 -0.19 3.40
N ILE A 78 -5.68 -0.80 3.98
CA ILE A 78 -5.91 -0.83 5.44
C ILE A 78 -4.76 -1.54 6.15
N ALA A 79 -4.32 -2.68 5.62
CA ALA A 79 -3.19 -3.43 6.15
C ALA A 79 -1.91 -2.58 6.12
N LEU A 80 -1.65 -1.88 5.02
CA LEU A 80 -0.49 -0.99 4.87
C LEU A 80 -0.53 0.20 5.81
N VAL A 81 -1.68 0.87 5.95
CA VAL A 81 -1.87 1.99 6.90
C VAL A 81 -1.58 1.51 8.33
N THR A 82 -2.17 0.37 8.72
CA THR A 82 -1.98 -0.23 10.05
C THR A 82 -0.50 -0.58 10.27
N TRP A 83 0.12 -1.24 9.29
CA TRP A 83 1.53 -1.65 9.37
C TRP A 83 2.49 -0.45 9.42
N SER A 84 2.15 0.64 8.74
CA SER A 84 2.90 1.89 8.76
C SER A 84 2.88 2.55 10.15
N LEU A 85 1.73 2.53 10.83
CA LEU A 85 1.61 3.03 12.20
C LEU A 85 2.43 2.20 13.21
N LEU A 86 2.60 0.91 12.95
CA LEU A 86 3.44 0.00 13.76
C LEU A 86 4.94 0.11 13.44
N ALA A 87 5.35 1.05 12.58
CA ALA A 87 6.74 1.21 12.13
C ALA A 87 7.32 -0.09 11.54
N GLY A 88 6.51 -0.79 10.75
CA GLY A 88 6.86 -2.08 10.15
C GLY A 88 8.08 -1.99 9.21
N PRO A 89 8.98 -2.98 9.21
CA PRO A 89 10.17 -2.98 8.36
C PRO A 89 9.85 -3.07 6.86
N TRP A 90 8.73 -3.72 6.53
CA TRP A 90 8.31 -4.02 5.16
C TRP A 90 7.40 -2.96 4.52
N VAL A 91 7.10 -1.87 5.22
CA VAL A 91 6.17 -0.81 4.75
C VAL A 91 6.46 -0.35 3.32
N PRO A 92 7.72 -0.09 2.90
CA PRO A 92 7.96 0.41 1.54
C PRO A 92 7.72 -0.62 0.45
N PHE A 93 7.97 -1.90 0.73
CA PHE A 93 7.71 -2.99 -0.22
C PHE A 93 6.20 -3.24 -0.35
N LEU A 94 5.49 -3.26 0.77
CA LEU A 94 4.03 -3.35 0.77
C LEU A 94 3.40 -2.14 0.05
N SER A 95 3.96 -0.94 0.25
CA SER A 95 3.54 0.29 -0.46
C SER A 95 3.68 0.16 -1.98
N LEU A 96 4.78 -0.42 -2.47
CA LEU A 96 4.95 -0.70 -3.90
C LEU A 96 3.94 -1.74 -4.42
N LEU A 97 3.67 -2.79 -3.65
CA LEU A 97 2.67 -3.81 -4.03
C LEU A 97 1.27 -3.21 -4.15
N VAL A 98 0.83 -2.43 -3.16
CA VAL A 98 -0.48 -1.75 -3.20
C VAL A 98 -0.52 -0.70 -4.32
N THR A 99 0.60 -0.04 -4.63
CA THR A 99 0.68 0.84 -5.81
C THR A 99 0.47 0.08 -7.11
N GLY A 100 1.07 -1.11 -7.25
CA GLY A 100 0.87 -1.99 -8.40
C GLY A 100 -0.59 -2.40 -8.58
N GLU A 101 -1.30 -2.61 -7.48
CA GLU A 101 -2.74 -2.88 -7.49
C GLU A 101 -3.55 -1.72 -8.08
N LEU A 102 -3.24 -0.47 -7.73
CA LEU A 102 -3.89 0.72 -8.32
C LEU A 102 -3.66 0.79 -9.83
N ILE A 103 -2.46 0.45 -10.30
CA ILE A 103 -2.12 0.40 -11.72
C ILE A 103 -2.95 -0.69 -12.42
N LEU A 104 -3.11 -1.85 -11.78
CA LEU A 104 -3.95 -2.93 -12.29
C LEU A 104 -5.40 -2.48 -12.43
N TRP A 105 -5.98 -1.85 -11.41
CA TRP A 105 -7.35 -1.32 -11.48
C TRP A 105 -7.50 -0.31 -12.62
N ALA A 106 -6.59 0.65 -12.74
CA ALA A 106 -6.60 1.62 -13.83
C ALA A 106 -6.52 0.95 -15.22
N ALA A 107 -5.70 -0.09 -15.38
CA ALA A 107 -5.56 -0.82 -16.63
C ALA A 107 -6.84 -1.58 -17.00
N LEU A 108 -7.54 -2.15 -16.01
CA LEU A 108 -8.81 -2.84 -16.19
C LEU A 108 -9.95 -1.86 -16.54
N ASP A 109 -9.94 -0.66 -15.95
CA ASP A 109 -10.98 0.35 -16.15
C ASP A 109 -10.79 1.23 -17.39
N ARG A 110 -9.65 1.15 -18.09
CA ARG A 110 -9.29 2.02 -19.22
C ARG A 110 -10.36 2.14 -20.32
N HIS A 111 -11.13 1.08 -20.53
CA HIS A 111 -12.15 1.00 -21.59
C HIS A 111 -13.57 1.28 -21.08
N ASN A 112 -13.88 0.84 -19.86
CA ASN A 112 -15.23 0.92 -19.31
C ASN A 112 -15.48 2.28 -18.62
N SER A 113 -14.51 2.75 -17.83
CA SER A 113 -14.56 4.00 -17.08
C SER A 113 -13.28 4.83 -17.30
N PRO A 114 -13.06 5.38 -18.51
CA PRO A 114 -11.81 6.07 -18.85
C PRO A 114 -11.51 7.28 -17.96
N GLY A 115 -12.55 8.00 -17.49
CA GLY A 115 -12.39 9.09 -16.53
C GLY A 115 -11.88 8.61 -15.17
N GLY A 116 -12.47 7.54 -14.63
CA GLY A 116 -12.03 6.93 -13.37
C GLY A 116 -10.63 6.31 -13.49
N ALA A 117 -10.31 5.69 -14.62
CA ALA A 117 -8.99 5.14 -14.91
C ALA A 117 -7.91 6.23 -14.90
N LEU A 118 -8.14 7.38 -15.53
CA LEU A 118 -7.20 8.50 -15.50
C LEU A 118 -6.92 8.99 -14.08
N VAL A 119 -7.97 9.20 -13.27
CA VAL A 119 -7.80 9.61 -11.86
C VAL A 119 -7.04 8.55 -11.07
N THR A 120 -7.31 7.27 -11.31
CA THR A 120 -6.62 6.16 -10.64
C THR A 120 -5.14 6.09 -11.04
N ILE A 121 -4.77 6.44 -12.28
CA ILE A 121 -3.37 6.57 -12.69
C ILE A 121 -2.67 7.70 -11.92
N PHE A 122 -3.30 8.87 -11.79
CA PHE A 122 -2.73 9.96 -10.99
C PHE A 122 -2.56 9.58 -9.53
N LEU A 123 -3.53 8.85 -8.95
CA LEU A 123 -3.42 8.30 -7.60
C LEU A 123 -2.30 7.26 -7.50
N ALA A 124 -2.12 6.41 -8.51
CA ALA A 124 -1.03 5.45 -8.56
C ALA A 124 0.35 6.13 -8.64
N ILE A 125 0.47 7.24 -9.37
CA ILE A 125 1.70 8.05 -9.39
C ILE A 125 1.97 8.66 -8.00
N ALA A 126 0.95 9.22 -7.35
CA ALA A 126 1.07 9.74 -5.99
C ALA A 126 1.47 8.64 -4.99
N ALA A 127 0.86 7.45 -5.11
CA ALA A 127 1.19 6.27 -4.31
C ALA A 127 2.62 5.79 -4.57
N LEU A 128 3.11 5.86 -5.82
CA LEU A 128 4.49 5.53 -6.16
C LEU A 128 5.47 6.50 -5.52
N LEU A 129 5.20 7.81 -5.59
CA LEU A 129 6.01 8.83 -4.94
C LEU A 129 6.03 8.65 -3.42
N LEU A 130 4.88 8.33 -2.82
CA LEU A 130 4.78 8.03 -1.38
C LEU A 130 5.56 6.75 -1.02
N SER A 131 5.51 5.74 -1.88
CA SER A 131 6.29 4.51 -1.75
C SER A 131 7.80 4.82 -1.77
N VAL A 132 8.26 5.63 -2.72
CA VAL A 132 9.67 6.09 -2.79
C VAL A 132 10.04 6.89 -1.53
N ALA A 133 9.20 7.83 -1.10
CA ALA A 133 9.43 8.61 0.11
C ALA A 133 9.56 7.74 1.37
N SER A 134 8.81 6.63 1.45
CA SER A 134 8.90 5.69 2.56
C SER A 134 10.27 4.97 2.66
N PHE A 135 11.04 4.87 1.57
CA PHE A 135 12.44 4.40 1.64
C PHE A 135 13.34 5.42 2.34
N GLY A 136 13.12 6.72 2.15
CA GLY A 136 13.91 7.78 2.77
C GLY A 136 13.73 7.89 4.28
N GLY A 137 12.59 7.43 4.82
CA GLY A 137 12.25 7.50 6.25
C GLY A 137 12.80 6.38 7.13
N ARG A 138 13.69 5.53 6.62
CA ARG A 138 14.23 4.37 7.36
C ARG A 138 15.45 4.74 8.20
N TYR A 139 15.56 4.13 9.38
CA TYR A 139 16.77 4.14 10.21
C TYR A 139 17.26 2.72 10.50
N ARG A 140 18.57 2.55 10.72
CA ARG A 140 19.18 1.29 11.15
C ARG A 140 19.11 1.16 12.68
N LEU A 141 18.64 0.01 13.17
CA LEU A 141 18.57 -0.30 14.60
C LEU A 141 19.96 -0.32 15.28
N SER A 142 21.00 -0.78 14.59
CA SER A 142 22.37 -0.83 15.11
C SER A 142 22.98 0.54 15.45
N LYS A 143 22.43 1.62 14.89
CA LYS A 143 22.87 3.00 15.15
C LYS A 143 22.28 3.57 16.45
N VAL A 144 21.18 2.99 16.93
CA VAL A 144 20.52 3.39 18.18
C VAL A 144 21.23 2.74 19.37
N GLU A 145 21.53 1.45 19.27
CA GLU A 145 22.20 0.70 20.34
C GLU A 145 23.60 1.25 20.65
N SER A 146 24.38 1.60 19.63
CA SER A 146 25.70 2.24 19.84
C SER A 146 25.61 3.62 20.49
N SER A 147 24.54 4.38 20.23
CA SER A 147 24.33 5.69 20.86
C SER A 147 23.93 5.60 22.34
N ILE A 148 23.19 4.56 22.72
CA ILE A 148 22.81 4.29 24.11
C ILE A 148 24.02 3.78 24.90
N ILE A 149 24.84 2.92 24.28
CA ILE A 149 26.07 2.40 24.91
C ILE A 149 27.12 3.51 25.05
N ALA A 150 27.22 4.44 24.10
CA ALA A 150 28.18 5.55 24.17
C ALA A 150 27.78 6.69 25.11
N SER A 151 26.53 6.73 25.60
CA SER A 151 26.06 7.75 26.56
C SER A 151 25.99 7.26 28.02
N ASN A 152 26.39 6.01 28.29
CA ASN A 152 26.53 5.43 29.63
C ASN A 152 28.01 5.22 29.94
#